data_AF-I4YGJ9-F1
#
_entry.id   AF-I4YGJ9-F1
#
_cell.length_a   1.000
_cell.length_b   1.000
_cell.length_c   1.000
_cell.angle_alpha   90.00
_cell.angle_beta   90.00
_cell.angle_gamma   90.00
#
_symmetry.space_group_name_H-M   'P 1'
#
loop_
_entity.id
_entity.type
_entity.pdbx_description
1 polymer ?
#
loop_
_entity_poly.entity_id
_entity_poly.type
_entity_poly.pdbx_seq_one_letter_code
_entity_poly.pdbx_strand_id
1 'polypeptide(L)'
;MRTSGVQYGGMPTGKTYMGWWGAIGSPKQRGITQYGVSAFTQRPFAGALQGYIFNGYKRLAKQLPYSGIPFALGYGIYYWATTKHEFLNSKAGHIEALEKGTAE
;
A
#
# COMPACT_ATOMS: atom_id res chain seq x y z
N MET A 1 -36.26 38.99 8.45
CA MET A 1 -35.88 37.56 8.60
C MET A 1 -35.34 37.10 7.25
N ARG A 2 -34.04 36.73 7.16
CA ARG A 2 -33.51 36.13 5.92
C ARG A 2 -34.01 34.69 5.87
N THR A 3 -34.63 34.31 4.76
CA THR A 3 -35.09 32.94 4.52
C THR A 3 -33.89 31.98 4.58
N SER A 4 -33.81 31.22 5.65
CA SER A 4 -32.74 30.26 5.90
C SER A 4 -33.05 28.95 5.16
N GLY A 5 -32.26 28.67 4.11
CA GLY A 5 -32.06 27.32 3.59
C GLY A 5 -32.74 27.02 2.26
N VAL A 6 -31.96 26.44 1.35
CA VAL A 6 -32.47 25.68 0.21
C VAL A 6 -33.34 24.54 0.78
N GLN A 7 -34.63 24.51 0.44
CA GLN A 7 -35.54 23.45 0.87
C GLN A 7 -35.18 22.18 0.10
N TYR A 8 -34.48 21.25 0.74
CA TYR A 8 -34.33 19.89 0.22
C TYR A 8 -35.62 19.13 0.54
N GLY A 9 -36.26 18.53 -0.47
CA GLY A 9 -37.58 17.87 -0.34
C GLY A 9 -37.60 16.56 0.47
N GLY A 10 -36.57 16.28 1.27
CA GLY A 10 -36.42 15.04 2.05
C GLY A 10 -36.46 15.26 3.57
N MET A 11 -36.57 14.16 4.32
CA MET A 11 -36.49 14.17 5.78
C MET A 11 -35.10 14.65 6.25
N PRO A 12 -34.99 15.46 7.32
CA PRO A 12 -33.70 15.90 7.85
C PRO A 12 -32.77 14.72 8.15
N THR A 13 -31.54 14.77 7.64
CA THR A 13 -30.52 13.74 7.84
C THR A 13 -29.55 14.13 8.96
N GLY A 14 -28.92 13.13 9.58
CA GLY A 14 -27.93 13.33 10.65
C GLY A 14 -26.66 14.03 10.18
N LYS A 15 -25.86 14.56 11.12
CA LYS A 15 -24.58 15.19 10.80
C LYS A 15 -23.59 14.16 10.24
N THR A 16 -22.91 14.52 9.16
CA THR A 16 -21.85 13.71 8.53
C THR A 16 -20.52 14.47 8.51
N TYR A 17 -19.42 13.76 8.29
CA TYR A 17 -18.09 14.36 8.13
C TYR A 17 -17.82 14.90 6.71
N MET A 18 -18.78 14.76 5.79
CA MET A 18 -18.65 15.17 4.40
C MET A 18 -19.99 15.65 3.86
N GLY A 19 -20.00 16.85 3.28
CA GLY A 19 -21.14 17.43 2.55
C GLY A 19 -20.98 17.38 1.03
N TRP A 20 -21.62 18.31 0.32
CA TRP A 20 -21.59 18.38 -1.15
C TRP A 20 -20.73 19.55 -1.67
N TRP A 21 -20.59 19.69 -2.99
CA TRP A 21 -19.97 20.85 -3.62
C TRP A 21 -20.55 22.17 -3.06
N GLY A 22 -19.67 23.08 -2.65
CA GLY A 22 -20.05 24.34 -1.98
C GLY A 22 -20.21 24.24 -0.45
N ALA A 23 -20.33 23.03 0.12
CA ALA A 23 -20.49 22.80 1.55
C ALA A 23 -19.86 21.46 2.01
N ILE A 24 -18.63 21.18 1.58
CA ILE A 24 -17.93 19.89 1.84
C ILE A 24 -17.71 19.60 3.34
N GLY A 25 -17.75 20.63 4.20
CA GLY A 25 -17.46 20.48 5.64
C GLY A 25 -15.98 20.65 6.00
N SER A 26 -15.16 21.11 5.05
CA SER A 26 -13.75 21.43 5.31
C SER A 26 -13.58 22.76 6.07
N PRO A 27 -12.42 22.98 6.74
CA PRO A 27 -12.10 24.28 7.33
C PRO A 27 -12.19 25.42 6.30
N LYS A 28 -12.53 26.63 6.75
CA LYS A 28 -12.58 27.80 5.87
C LYS A 28 -11.19 28.10 5.30
N GLN A 29 -11.08 28.15 3.98
CA GLN A 29 -9.84 28.47 3.26
C GLN A 29 -9.91 29.90 2.69
N ARG A 30 -8.86 30.70 2.90
CA ARG A 30 -8.74 32.06 2.34
C ARG A 30 -7.29 32.31 1.94
N GLY A 31 -7.07 32.94 0.79
CA GLY A 31 -5.74 33.33 0.31
C GLY A 31 -4.96 32.25 -0.45
N ILE A 32 -5.60 31.11 -0.77
CA ILE A 32 -5.00 30.07 -1.60
C ILE A 32 -5.44 30.28 -3.05
N THR A 33 -4.50 30.50 -3.96
CA THR A 33 -4.75 30.60 -5.39
C THR A 33 -4.17 29.40 -6.11
N GLN A 34 -5.00 28.68 -6.85
CA GLN A 34 -4.61 27.50 -7.62
C GLN A 34 -4.66 27.81 -9.12
N TYR A 35 -3.59 27.44 -9.82
CA TYR A 35 -3.50 27.56 -11.27
C TYR A 35 -3.50 26.17 -11.89
N GLY A 36 -4.16 26.03 -13.05
CA GLY A 36 -4.16 24.81 -13.84
C GLY A 36 -4.00 25.16 -15.31
N VAL A 37 -3.36 24.28 -16.07
CA VAL A 37 -3.21 24.40 -17.52
C VAL A 37 -4.14 23.37 -18.18
N SER A 38 -4.75 23.72 -19.32
CA SER A 38 -5.59 22.79 -20.09
C SER A 38 -4.84 21.51 -20.44
N ALA A 39 -5.51 20.36 -20.39
CA ALA A 39 -4.89 19.09 -20.77
C ALA A 39 -4.53 19.05 -22.26
N PHE A 40 -5.29 19.75 -23.11
CA PHE A 40 -5.06 19.81 -24.56
C PHE A 40 -3.83 20.63 -24.96
N THR A 41 -3.28 21.41 -24.04
CA THR A 41 -2.05 22.20 -24.27
C THR A 41 -0.82 21.56 -23.63
N GLN A 42 -0.95 20.39 -23.01
CA GLN A 42 0.12 19.67 -22.35
C GLN A 42 0.48 18.38 -23.09
N ARG A 43 1.72 17.92 -22.89
CA ARG A 43 2.16 16.60 -23.34
C ARG A 43 1.83 15.58 -22.24
N PRO A 44 0.92 14.62 -22.46
CA PRO A 44 0.35 13.79 -21.39
C PRO A 44 1.36 12.88 -20.67
N PHE A 45 2.42 12.46 -21.35
CA PHE A 45 3.48 11.60 -20.79
C PHE A 45 4.85 12.26 -20.76
N ALA A 46 4.91 13.59 -20.73
CA ALA A 46 6.18 14.30 -20.60
C ALA A 46 6.91 13.85 -19.33
N GLY A 47 8.13 13.31 -19.50
CA GLY A 47 8.97 12.88 -18.39
C GLY A 47 8.51 11.59 -17.68
N ALA A 48 7.54 10.84 -18.24
CA ALA A 48 7.01 9.64 -17.59
C ALA A 48 8.10 8.58 -17.34
N LEU A 49 8.95 8.28 -18.34
CA LEU A 49 10.02 7.28 -18.20
C LEU A 49 11.09 7.72 -17.20
N GLN A 50 11.66 8.92 -17.39
CA GLN A 50 12.68 9.46 -16.49
C GLN A 50 12.15 9.61 -15.06
N GLY A 51 10.92 10.11 -14.91
CA GLY A 51 10.25 10.24 -13.62
C GLY A 51 9.98 8.89 -12.96
N TYR A 52 9.53 7.89 -13.71
CA TYR A 52 9.26 6.57 -13.16
C TYR A 52 10.53 5.85 -12.73
N ILE A 53 11.61 5.90 -13.51
CA ILE A 53 12.87 5.23 -13.15
C ILE A 53 13.44 5.83 -11.86
N PHE A 54 13.62 7.15 -11.80
CA PHE A 54 14.28 7.77 -10.65
C PHE A 54 13.35 7.93 -9.44
N ASN A 55 12.12 8.42 -9.63
CA ASN A 55 11.20 8.57 -8.51
C ASN A 55 10.56 7.25 -8.10
N GLY A 56 10.32 6.33 -9.04
CA GLY A 56 9.83 4.99 -8.73
C GLY A 56 10.85 4.21 -7.90
N TYR A 57 12.14 4.22 -8.29
CA TYR A 57 13.20 3.64 -7.46
C TYR A 57 13.22 4.23 -6.05
N LYS A 58 13.19 5.57 -5.93
CA LYS A 58 13.18 6.24 -4.62
C LYS A 58 11.98 5.85 -3.76
N ARG A 59 10.81 5.60 -4.37
CA ARG A 59 9.60 5.14 -3.66
C ARG A 59 9.73 3.67 -3.25
N LEU A 60 10.22 2.80 -4.14
CA LEU A 60 10.43 1.39 -3.87
C LEU A 60 11.47 1.19 -2.76
N ALA A 61 12.62 1.86 -2.85
CA ALA A 61 13.69 1.76 -1.85
C ALA A 61 13.21 2.15 -0.43
N LYS A 62 12.28 3.11 -0.31
CA LYS A 62 11.69 3.50 0.98
C LYS A 62 10.71 2.48 1.55
N GLN A 63 10.01 1.74 0.69
CA GLN A 63 9.00 0.76 1.12
C GLN A 63 9.58 -0.66 1.25
N LEU A 64 10.69 -0.93 0.56
CA LEU A 64 11.33 -2.24 0.54
C LEU A 64 11.70 -2.77 1.94
N PRO A 65 12.10 -1.98 2.94
CA PRO A 65 12.33 -2.53 4.28
C PRO A 65 11.05 -3.08 4.92
N TYR A 66 9.90 -2.44 4.70
CA TYR A 66 8.64 -2.84 5.32
C TYR A 66 8.02 -4.08 4.68
N SER A 67 8.23 -4.27 3.37
CA SER A 67 7.70 -5.44 2.65
C SER A 67 8.76 -6.50 2.38
N GLY A 68 9.96 -6.10 1.98
CA GLY A 68 11.06 -6.99 1.62
C GLY A 68 11.57 -7.81 2.80
N ILE A 69 11.66 -7.24 4.01
CA ILE A 69 12.08 -7.99 5.20
C ILE A 69 11.13 -9.16 5.51
N PRO A 70 9.80 -8.96 5.67
CA PRO A 70 8.91 -10.08 5.95
C PRO A 70 8.87 -11.10 4.81
N PHE A 71 8.96 -10.70 3.55
CA PHE A 71 9.05 -11.65 2.43
C PHE A 71 10.35 -12.47 2.44
N ALA A 72 11.49 -11.82 2.68
CA ALA A 72 12.77 -12.50 2.77
C ALA A 72 12.82 -13.50 3.93
N LEU A 73 12.29 -13.10 5.10
CA LEU A 73 12.19 -13.98 6.26
C LEU A 73 11.25 -15.16 6.01
N GLY A 74 10.04 -14.89 5.48
CA GLY A 74 9.08 -15.95 5.17
C GLY A 74 9.63 -16.96 4.18
N TYR A 75 10.27 -16.48 3.11
CA TYR A 75 10.91 -17.36 2.12
C TYR A 75 12.11 -18.11 2.70
N GLY A 76 12.93 -17.45 3.53
CA GLY A 76 14.08 -18.10 4.19
C GLY A 76 13.66 -19.24 5.12
N ILE A 77 12.62 -19.02 5.93
CA ILE A 77 12.06 -20.06 6.81
C ILE A 77 11.49 -21.21 5.98
N TYR A 78 10.73 -20.89 4.92
CA TYR A 78 10.16 -21.89 4.02
C TYR A 78 11.25 -22.75 3.38
N TYR A 79 12.28 -22.13 2.80
CA TYR A 79 13.38 -22.84 2.15
C TYR A 79 14.13 -23.74 3.12
N TRP A 80 14.42 -23.26 4.33
CA TRP A 80 15.05 -24.05 5.38
C TRP A 80 14.18 -25.24 5.80
N ALA A 81 12.88 -25.03 6.01
CA ALA A 81 11.96 -26.08 6.43
C ALA A 81 11.83 -27.18 5.36
N THR A 82 11.69 -26.81 4.09
CA THR A 82 11.57 -27.76 2.98
C THR A 82 12.85 -28.58 2.81
N THR A 83 14.01 -27.93 2.79
CA THR A 83 15.30 -28.63 2.65
C THR A 83 15.59 -29.55 3.83
N LYS A 84 15.29 -29.11 5.06
CA LYS A 84 15.44 -29.95 6.25
C LYS A 84 14.48 -31.14 6.24
N HIS A 85 13.22 -30.92 5.84
CA HIS A 85 12.22 -31.98 5.72
C HIS A 85 12.62 -33.02 4.67
N GLU A 86 13.10 -32.60 3.50
CA GLU A 86 13.62 -33.50 2.47
C GLU A 86 14.82 -34.29 2.95
N PHE A 87 15.76 -33.64 3.66
CA PHE A 87 16.92 -34.30 4.23
C PHE A 87 16.54 -35.35 5.28
N LEU A 88 15.62 -35.03 6.20
CA LEU A 88 15.19 -35.96 7.25
C LEU A 88 14.47 -37.20 6.68
N ASN A 89 13.75 -37.05 5.57
CA ASN A 89 13.11 -38.17 4.85
C ASN A 89 14.05 -38.88 3.85
N SER A 90 15.32 -38.47 3.77
CA SER A 90 16.32 -39.12 2.94
C SER A 90 17.00 -40.26 3.69
N LYS A 91 17.61 -41.19 2.95
CA LYS A 91 18.40 -42.29 3.54
C LYS A 91 19.50 -41.77 4.46
N ALA A 92 20.19 -40.69 4.07
CA ALA A 92 21.25 -40.09 4.87
C ALA A 92 20.71 -39.50 6.18
N GLY A 93 19.53 -38.87 6.14
CA GLY A 93 18.87 -38.35 7.33
C GLY A 93 18.46 -39.44 8.33
N HIS A 94 17.96 -40.58 7.82
CA HIS A 94 17.66 -41.72 8.68
C HIS A 94 18.90 -42.34 9.33
N ILE A 95 20.03 -42.40 8.60
CA ILE A 95 21.31 -42.88 9.15
C ILE A 95 21.78 -41.92 10.27
N GLU A 96 21.75 -40.60 10.02
CA GLU A 96 22.13 -39.61 11.03
C GLU A 96 21.23 -39.68 12.29
N ALA A 97 19.93 -39.91 12.12
CA ALA A 97 19.00 -40.07 13.23
C ALA A 97 19.28 -41.33 14.07
N LEU A 98 19.70 -42.42 13.41
CA LEU A 98 20.07 -43.69 14.04
C LEU A 98 21.43 -43.57 14.76
N GLU A 99 22.42 -42.92 14.15
CA GLU A 99 23.71 -42.62 14.79
C GLU A 99 23.57 -41.74 16.04
N LYS A 100 22.62 -40.80 16.01
CA LYS A 100 22.33 -39.91 17.15
C LYS A 100 21.44 -40.54 18.22
N GLY A 101 20.96 -41.78 18.02
CA GLY A 101 20.05 -42.45 18.96
C GLY A 101 18.72 -41.73 19.15
N THR A 102 18.32 -40.90 18.17
CA THR A 102 17.06 -40.14 18.18
C THR A 102 15.92 -40.85 17.45
N ALA A 103 16.22 -41.99 16.83
CA ALA A 103 15.23 -42.89 16.27
C ALA A 103 14.69 -43.78 17.40
N GLU A 104 13.44 -43.56 17.81
CA GLU A 104 12.68 -44.50 18.65
C GLU A 104 12.28 -45.77 17.89
#